data_AF-A0A7C1SUE1-F1
#
_entry.id   AF-A0A7C1SUE1-F1
#
_cell.length_a   1.000
_cell.length_b   1.000
_cell.length_c   1.000
_cell.angle_alpha   90.00
_cell.angle_beta   90.00
_cell.angle_gamma   90.00
#
_symmetry.space_group_name_H-M   'P 1'
#
loop_
_entity.id
_entity.type
_entity.pdbx_description
1 polymer ?
#
loop_
_entity_poly.entity_id
_entity_poly.type
_entity_poly.pdbx_seq_one_letter_code
_entity_poly.pdbx_strand_id
1 'polypeptide(L)'
;MKKGFCLLFAILILLIFTTCTIKQEVELEKDGSGRVDFHIEIERFFLDYLLDMAELTGELELSEQSTIFDIEKIRAGLNQKPGVTVTYLASPAPEVVEGSFTFRNIEAVFNNEAILSQARVMGFSQEAGVKSLKFHLDRGNFEHIYSLFPILANPVVESFGPLKNEDTSEKEYLEMMEFALGEEGPEGIRNSFINLVIKISGRLLSQSG
;
A
#
# COMPACT_ATOMS: atom_id res chain seq x y z
N MET A 1 -12.35 43.42 -1.93
CA MET A 1 -12.83 42.09 -2.37
C MET A 1 -11.81 41.22 -3.11
N LYS A 2 -10.59 41.68 -3.46
CA LYS A 2 -9.60 40.85 -4.20
C LYS A 2 -8.69 39.97 -3.32
N LYS A 3 -8.50 40.31 -2.03
CA LYS A 3 -7.59 39.57 -1.13
C LYS A 3 -8.16 38.22 -0.65
N GLY A 4 -9.48 38.08 -0.51
CA GLY A 4 -10.13 36.83 -0.13
C GLY A 4 -10.14 35.78 -1.23
N PHE A 5 -10.23 36.20 -2.50
CA PHE A 5 -10.25 35.30 -3.65
C PHE A 5 -8.89 34.65 -3.92
N CYS A 6 -7.78 35.38 -3.74
CA CYS A 6 -6.44 34.79 -3.82
C CYS A 6 -6.16 33.77 -2.71
N LEU A 7 -6.67 34.01 -1.48
CA LEU A 7 -6.45 33.07 -0.36
C LEU A 7 -7.22 31.77 -0.58
N LEU A 8 -8.46 31.85 -1.10
CA LEU A 8 -9.28 30.68 -1.42
C LEU A 8 -8.66 29.86 -2.56
N PHE A 9 -8.09 30.52 -3.57
CA PHE A 9 -7.43 29.85 -4.69
C PHE A 9 -6.11 29.20 -4.28
N ALA A 10 -5.36 29.83 -3.35
CA ALA A 10 -4.13 29.23 -2.79
C ALA A 10 -4.43 27.99 -1.92
N ILE A 11 -5.52 28.01 -1.14
CA ILE A 11 -5.97 26.85 -0.37
C ILE A 11 -6.49 25.73 -1.28
N LEU A 12 -7.20 26.08 -2.35
CA LEU A 12 -7.69 25.13 -3.34
C LEU A 12 -6.54 24.48 -4.12
N ILE A 13 -5.49 25.24 -4.47
CA ILE A 13 -4.27 24.73 -5.13
C ILE A 13 -3.46 23.83 -4.19
N LEU A 14 -3.42 24.11 -2.89
CA LEU A 14 -2.69 23.26 -1.93
C LEU A 14 -3.36 21.89 -1.70
N LEU A 15 -4.65 21.77 -1.99
CA LEU A 15 -5.41 20.51 -1.86
C LEU A 15 -5.20 19.55 -3.04
N ILE A 16 -4.61 19.99 -4.15
CA ILE A 16 -4.45 19.17 -5.37
C ILE A 16 -3.15 18.35 -5.36
N PHE A 17 -2.26 18.56 -4.38
CA PHE A 17 -0.95 17.88 -4.31
C PHE A 17 -0.93 16.64 -3.41
N THR A 18 -2.06 15.97 -3.21
CA THR A 18 -2.10 14.72 -2.42
C THR A 18 -2.23 13.48 -3.29
N THR A 19 -1.40 13.35 -4.33
CA THR A 19 -1.25 12.12 -5.11
C THR A 19 -0.42 11.10 -4.31
N CYS A 20 -0.96 10.58 -3.20
CA CYS A 20 -0.40 9.39 -2.57
C CYS A 20 -1.22 8.20 -3.05
N THR A 21 -0.56 7.23 -3.71
CA THR A 21 -1.18 5.94 -4.04
C THR A 21 -1.60 5.20 -2.77
N ILE A 22 -0.82 5.29 -1.68
CA ILE A 22 -1.14 4.65 -0.41
C ILE A 22 -0.86 5.61 0.74
N LYS A 23 -1.88 5.85 1.57
CA LYS A 23 -1.76 6.53 2.87
C LYS A 23 -2.08 5.51 3.96
N GLN A 24 -1.15 5.33 4.89
CA GLN A 24 -1.32 4.45 6.03
C GLN A 24 -0.89 5.16 7.31
N GLU A 25 -1.77 5.15 8.29
CA GLU A 25 -1.48 5.63 9.64
C GLU A 25 -1.56 4.45 10.61
N VAL A 26 -0.52 4.30 11.43
CA VAL A 26 -0.42 3.23 12.43
C VAL A 26 -0.28 3.87 13.80
N GLU A 27 -1.28 3.66 14.65
CA GLU A 27 -1.21 3.96 16.08
C GLU A 27 -0.72 2.71 16.81
N LEU A 28 0.40 2.82 17.52
CA LEU A 28 1.03 1.71 18.24
C LEU A 28 1.13 2.01 19.73
N GLU A 29 0.51 1.15 20.53
CA GLU A 29 0.50 1.20 21.98
C GLU A 29 1.73 0.52 22.60
N LYS A 30 2.02 0.85 23.86
CA LYS A 30 3.19 0.29 24.58
C LYS A 30 3.12 -1.23 24.73
N ASP A 31 1.92 -1.78 24.84
CA ASP A 31 1.70 -3.23 24.94
C ASP A 31 1.86 -3.94 23.58
N GLY A 32 1.97 -3.20 22.49
CA GLY A 32 2.06 -3.73 21.13
C GLY A 32 0.71 -3.86 20.43
N SER A 33 -0.40 -3.50 21.08
CA SER A 33 -1.70 -3.34 20.42
C SER A 33 -1.76 -2.03 19.64
N GLY A 34 -2.79 -1.84 18.83
CA GLY A 34 -2.91 -0.62 18.06
C GLY A 34 -4.02 -0.63 17.03
N ARG A 35 -3.98 0.39 16.19
CA ARG A 35 -4.93 0.65 15.11
C ARG A 35 -4.19 1.02 13.83
N VAL A 36 -4.69 0.53 12.71
CA VAL A 36 -4.26 0.96 11.39
C VAL A 36 -5.44 1.61 10.70
N ASP A 37 -5.23 2.81 10.17
CA ASP A 37 -6.10 3.42 9.18
C ASP A 37 -5.37 3.42 7.84
N PHE A 38 -6.07 3.07 6.76
CA PHE A 38 -5.48 3.05 5.44
C PHE A 38 -6.44 3.59 4.39
N HIS A 39 -5.85 4.17 3.35
CA HIS A 39 -6.51 4.63 2.14
C HIS A 39 -5.58 4.31 0.97
N ILE A 40 -6.08 3.54 0.02
CA ILE A 40 -5.37 3.12 -1.18
C ILE A 40 -6.19 3.64 -2.35
N GLU A 41 -5.51 4.34 -3.25
CA GLU A 41 -6.07 4.89 -4.47
C GLU A 41 -5.17 4.48 -5.64
N ILE A 42 -5.78 3.87 -6.65
CA ILE A 42 -5.10 3.49 -7.88
C ILE A 42 -5.43 4.52 -8.95
N GLU A 43 -4.44 4.95 -9.71
CA GLU A 43 -4.67 5.87 -10.81
C GLU A 43 -5.57 5.22 -11.87
N ARG A 44 -6.50 6.01 -12.43
CA ARG A 44 -7.52 5.49 -13.34
C ARG A 44 -6.95 4.80 -14.58
N PHE A 45 -5.91 5.38 -15.19
CA PHE A 45 -5.27 4.78 -16.36
C PHE A 45 -4.68 3.39 -16.04
N PHE A 46 -4.23 3.16 -14.80
CA PHE A 46 -3.70 1.87 -14.36
C PHE A 46 -4.85 0.89 -14.12
N LEU A 47 -5.95 1.35 -13.50
CA LEU A 47 -7.16 0.54 -13.34
C LEU A 47 -7.72 0.11 -14.70
N ASP A 48 -7.85 1.04 -15.64
CA ASP A 48 -8.38 0.77 -16.98
C ASP A 48 -7.52 -0.29 -17.68
N TYR A 49 -6.19 -0.15 -17.63
CA TYR A 49 -5.28 -1.17 -18.15
C TYR A 49 -5.49 -2.54 -17.51
N LEU A 50 -5.60 -2.61 -16.17
CA LEU A 50 -5.83 -3.88 -15.47
C LEU A 50 -7.17 -4.51 -15.88
N LEU A 51 -8.22 -3.72 -16.05
CA LEU A 51 -9.53 -4.21 -16.49
C LEU A 51 -9.50 -4.71 -17.93
N ASP A 52 -8.83 -3.99 -18.83
CA ASP A 52 -8.64 -4.42 -20.22
C ASP A 52 -7.85 -5.74 -20.28
N MET A 53 -6.80 -5.88 -19.48
CA MET A 53 -6.05 -7.13 -19.39
C MET A 53 -6.88 -8.25 -18.78
N ALA A 54 -7.70 -7.96 -17.76
CA ALA A 54 -8.61 -8.93 -17.18
C ALA A 54 -9.60 -9.48 -18.22
N GLU A 55 -10.14 -8.62 -19.09
CA GLU A 55 -11.04 -9.01 -20.17
C GLU A 55 -10.34 -9.87 -21.23
N LEU A 56 -9.08 -9.54 -21.57
CA LEU A 56 -8.32 -10.23 -22.60
C LEU A 56 -7.76 -11.58 -22.16
N THR A 57 -7.24 -11.67 -20.93
CA THR A 57 -6.52 -12.85 -20.44
C THR A 57 -7.36 -13.73 -19.51
N GLY A 58 -8.36 -13.15 -18.84
CA GLY A 58 -9.12 -13.81 -17.77
C GLY A 58 -8.29 -14.10 -16.51
N GLU A 59 -7.07 -13.56 -16.40
CA GLU A 59 -6.14 -13.88 -15.30
C GLU A 59 -6.38 -13.04 -14.04
N LEU A 60 -7.16 -11.95 -14.12
CA LEU A 60 -7.49 -11.11 -12.98
C LEU A 60 -8.89 -11.45 -12.46
N GLU A 61 -8.96 -11.93 -11.21
CA GLU A 61 -10.23 -12.14 -10.52
C GLU A 61 -10.83 -10.79 -10.11
N LEU A 62 -11.85 -10.35 -10.85
CA LEU A 62 -12.66 -9.20 -10.44
C LEU A 62 -13.66 -9.60 -9.35
N SER A 63 -14.05 -8.63 -8.54
CA SER A 63 -15.15 -8.78 -7.58
C SER A 63 -16.47 -9.06 -8.32
N GLU A 64 -17.51 -9.46 -7.57
CA GLU A 64 -18.87 -9.60 -8.13
C GLU A 64 -19.40 -8.28 -8.72
N GLN A 65 -18.84 -7.14 -8.33
CA GLN A 65 -19.18 -5.81 -8.86
C GLN A 65 -18.23 -5.36 -9.99
N SER A 66 -17.42 -6.27 -10.54
CA SER A 66 -16.44 -6.00 -11.59
C SER A 66 -15.38 -4.96 -11.20
N THR A 67 -15.06 -4.87 -9.91
CA THR A 67 -13.97 -4.03 -9.40
C THR A 67 -12.75 -4.87 -9.05
N ILE A 68 -11.58 -4.25 -9.01
CA ILE A 68 -10.33 -4.91 -8.58
C ILE A 68 -10.26 -5.14 -7.05
N PHE A 69 -11.06 -4.39 -6.29
CA PHE A 69 -11.14 -4.51 -4.83
C PHE A 69 -12.36 -5.33 -4.40
N ASP A 70 -12.11 -6.57 -3.99
CA ASP A 70 -13.12 -7.42 -3.36
C ASP A 70 -13.12 -7.18 -1.83
N ILE A 71 -14.03 -6.31 -1.38
CA ILE A 71 -14.13 -5.90 0.03
C ILE A 71 -14.40 -7.09 0.96
N GLU A 72 -15.16 -8.08 0.53
CA GLU A 72 -15.48 -9.25 1.35
C GLU A 72 -14.27 -10.18 1.47
N LYS A 73 -13.54 -10.44 0.38
CA LYS A 73 -12.27 -11.18 0.43
C LYS A 73 -11.23 -10.44 1.29
N ILE A 74 -11.09 -9.12 1.15
CA ILE A 74 -10.17 -8.31 1.97
C ILE A 74 -10.54 -8.41 3.46
N ARG A 75 -11.84 -8.23 3.78
CA ARG A 75 -12.34 -8.36 5.16
C ARG A 75 -12.08 -9.75 5.72
N ALA A 76 -12.33 -10.80 4.94
CA ALA A 76 -12.07 -12.18 5.33
C ALA A 76 -10.58 -12.40 5.59
N GLY A 77 -9.69 -11.95 4.71
CA GLY A 77 -8.25 -12.06 4.86
C GLY A 77 -7.72 -11.35 6.12
N LEU A 78 -8.23 -10.13 6.41
CA LEU A 78 -7.87 -9.40 7.63
C LEU A 78 -8.39 -10.10 8.89
N ASN A 79 -9.64 -10.57 8.91
CA ASN A 79 -10.23 -11.24 10.07
C ASN A 79 -9.64 -12.64 10.35
N GLN A 80 -9.00 -13.28 9.36
CA GLN A 80 -8.26 -14.52 9.56
C GLN A 80 -6.97 -14.31 10.36
N LYS A 81 -6.44 -13.09 10.42
CA LYS A 81 -5.22 -12.79 11.17
C LYS A 81 -5.51 -12.76 12.68
N PRO A 82 -4.82 -13.56 13.50
CA PRO A 82 -5.09 -13.64 14.93
C PRO A 82 -4.95 -12.28 15.63
N GLY A 83 -5.98 -11.91 16.39
CA GLY A 83 -5.99 -10.66 17.14
C GLY A 83 -6.21 -9.41 16.30
N VAL A 84 -6.51 -9.54 14.99
CA VAL A 84 -6.97 -8.45 14.13
C VAL A 84 -8.50 -8.36 14.18
N THR A 85 -9.03 -7.14 14.14
CA THR A 85 -10.47 -6.88 14.05
C THR A 85 -10.69 -5.69 13.12
N VAL A 86 -11.36 -5.94 11.99
CA VAL A 86 -11.73 -4.88 11.04
C VAL A 86 -12.84 -4.02 11.66
N THR A 87 -12.57 -2.73 11.83
CA THR A 87 -13.53 -1.75 12.39
C THR A 87 -14.27 -1.01 11.29
N TYR A 88 -13.61 -0.77 10.15
CA TYR A 88 -14.17 -0.12 8.97
C TYR A 88 -13.52 -0.68 7.70
N LEU A 89 -14.28 -0.83 6.62
CA LEU A 89 -13.74 -1.16 5.30
C LEU A 89 -14.79 -0.83 4.24
N ALA A 90 -14.40 -0.07 3.22
CA ALA A 90 -15.25 0.32 2.11
C ALA A 90 -14.44 0.53 0.83
N SER A 91 -15.12 0.45 -0.31
CA SER A 91 -14.62 0.92 -1.61
C SER A 91 -15.55 2.03 -2.09
N PRO A 92 -15.25 3.31 -1.80
CA PRO A 92 -16.13 4.43 -2.17
C PRO A 92 -16.12 4.70 -3.68
N ALA A 93 -15.11 4.22 -4.41
CA ALA A 93 -14.99 4.25 -5.85
C ALA A 93 -14.23 2.99 -6.33
N PRO A 94 -14.40 2.54 -7.59
CA PRO A 94 -13.72 1.35 -8.11
C PRO A 94 -12.20 1.32 -7.93
N GLU A 95 -11.59 2.51 -7.95
CA GLU A 95 -10.17 2.76 -7.81
C GLU A 95 -9.71 3.04 -6.36
N VAL A 96 -10.64 3.06 -5.40
CA VAL A 96 -10.36 3.39 -4.00
C VAL A 96 -10.78 2.27 -3.06
N VAL A 97 -9.91 1.92 -2.12
CA VAL A 97 -10.26 1.18 -0.91
C VAL A 97 -9.76 1.90 0.32
N GLU A 98 -10.61 2.02 1.33
CA GLU A 98 -10.25 2.61 2.61
C GLU A 98 -10.79 1.77 3.76
N GLY A 99 -10.07 1.79 4.87
CA GLY A 99 -10.41 0.93 6.00
C GLY A 99 -9.67 1.27 7.27
N SER A 100 -10.14 0.63 8.33
CA SER A 100 -9.52 0.66 9.64
C SER A 100 -9.61 -0.72 10.28
N PHE A 101 -8.55 -1.11 10.97
CA PHE A 101 -8.57 -2.30 11.80
C PHE A 101 -7.74 -2.10 13.06
N THR A 102 -8.12 -2.81 14.12
CA THR A 102 -7.34 -2.87 15.36
C THR A 102 -6.61 -4.20 15.44
N PHE A 103 -5.46 -4.22 16.11
CA PHE A 103 -4.71 -5.42 16.40
C PHE A 103 -4.35 -5.48 17.88
N ARG A 104 -4.34 -6.68 18.46
CA ARG A 104 -3.95 -6.90 19.87
C ARG A 104 -2.43 -6.95 20.08
N ASN A 105 -1.69 -7.37 19.07
CA ASN A 105 -0.24 -7.44 19.10
C ASN A 105 0.31 -7.32 17.67
N ILE A 106 1.09 -6.28 17.39
CA ILE A 106 1.75 -6.05 16.10
C ILE A 106 2.63 -7.23 15.69
N GLU A 107 3.29 -7.87 16.65
CA GLU A 107 4.06 -9.08 16.40
C GLU A 107 3.18 -10.22 15.90
N ALA A 108 1.95 -10.38 16.40
CA ALA A 108 1.06 -11.44 15.93
C ALA A 108 0.53 -11.18 14.51
N VAL A 109 0.42 -9.92 14.10
CA VAL A 109 0.04 -9.54 12.74
C VAL A 109 1.13 -9.93 11.73
N PHE A 110 2.40 -9.79 12.10
CA PHE A 110 3.54 -9.98 11.19
C PHE A 110 4.35 -11.28 11.41
N ASN A 111 4.39 -11.86 12.61
CA ASN A 111 5.11 -13.12 12.90
C ASN A 111 4.40 -14.37 12.38
N ASN A 112 3.09 -14.29 12.14
CA ASN A 112 2.40 -15.37 11.40
C ASN A 112 2.86 -15.46 9.94
N GLU A 113 3.57 -14.45 9.45
CA GLU A 113 4.27 -14.46 8.18
C GLU A 113 5.76 -14.73 8.43
N ALA A 114 6.10 -15.94 8.91
CA ALA A 114 7.49 -16.35 9.12
C ALA A 114 8.39 -16.06 7.90
N ILE A 115 7.78 -16.07 6.71
CA ILE A 115 8.37 -15.69 5.43
C ILE A 115 8.90 -14.24 5.45
N LEU A 116 8.13 -13.27 5.95
CA LEU A 116 8.54 -11.85 5.99
C LEU A 116 9.69 -11.59 6.98
N SER A 117 9.68 -12.29 8.12
CA SER A 117 10.78 -12.21 9.09
C SER A 117 12.06 -12.86 8.54
N GLN A 118 11.95 -14.03 7.91
CA GLN A 118 13.10 -14.70 7.24
C GLN A 118 13.65 -13.86 6.09
N ALA A 119 12.77 -13.21 5.32
CA ALA A 119 13.10 -12.28 4.25
C ALA A 119 13.65 -10.94 4.72
N ARG A 120 13.67 -10.69 6.04
CA ARG A 120 14.09 -9.43 6.66
C ARG A 120 13.27 -8.22 6.17
N VAL A 121 12.05 -8.42 5.69
CA VAL A 121 11.13 -7.34 5.29
C VAL A 121 10.69 -6.56 6.51
N MET A 122 10.37 -7.29 7.58
CA MET A 122 9.99 -6.72 8.86
C MET A 122 10.67 -7.45 10.00
N GLY A 123 11.13 -6.70 10.99
CA GLY A 123 11.73 -7.24 12.21
C GLY A 123 11.17 -6.55 13.43
N PHE A 124 10.83 -7.35 14.43
CA PHE A 124 10.50 -6.87 15.77
C PHE A 124 11.51 -7.44 16.76
N SER A 125 12.03 -6.59 17.65
CA SER A 125 12.87 -7.03 18.76
C SER A 125 12.54 -6.29 20.04
N GLN A 126 12.81 -6.95 21.17
CA GLN A 126 12.69 -6.35 22.50
C GLN A 126 13.95 -6.61 23.31
N GLU A 127 14.66 -5.56 23.69
CA GLU A 127 15.88 -5.65 24.50
C GLU A 127 15.85 -4.59 25.61
N ALA A 128 16.11 -5.01 26.85
CA ALA A 128 16.16 -4.11 28.02
C ALA A 128 14.93 -3.17 28.16
N GLY A 129 13.75 -3.63 27.78
CA GLY A 129 12.51 -2.84 27.82
C GLY A 129 12.31 -1.88 26.64
N VAL A 130 13.22 -1.85 25.67
CA VAL A 130 13.09 -1.14 24.40
C VAL A 130 12.51 -2.08 23.37
N LYS A 131 11.44 -1.64 22.70
CA LYS A 131 10.85 -2.32 21.55
C LYS A 131 11.33 -1.64 20.27
N SER A 132 11.78 -2.43 19.30
CA SER A 132 12.29 -1.96 18.02
C SER A 132 11.48 -2.57 16.88
N LEU A 133 11.05 -1.73 15.95
CA LEU A 133 10.42 -2.13 14.70
C LEU A 133 11.37 -1.72 13.56
N LYS A 134 11.73 -2.68 12.71
CA LYS A 134 12.53 -2.46 11.51
C LYS A 134 11.72 -2.86 10.28
N PHE A 135 11.72 -1.99 9.28
CA PHE A 135 11.19 -2.27 7.95
C PHE A 135 12.31 -2.12 6.93
N HIS A 136 12.40 -3.05 5.99
CA HIS A 136 13.40 -3.02 4.93
C HIS A 136 12.82 -3.69 3.68
N LEU A 137 12.57 -2.93 2.63
CA LEU A 137 12.06 -3.45 1.36
C LEU A 137 13.01 -3.06 0.23
N ASP A 138 13.51 -4.05 -0.50
CA ASP A 138 14.31 -3.88 -1.70
C ASP A 138 13.93 -4.95 -2.75
N ARG A 139 14.57 -4.90 -3.92
CA ARG A 139 14.30 -5.87 -4.99
C ARG A 139 14.56 -7.31 -4.54
N GLY A 140 15.55 -7.54 -3.68
CA GLY A 140 15.95 -8.87 -3.23
C GLY A 140 14.99 -9.50 -2.22
N ASN A 141 14.06 -8.73 -1.64
CA ASN A 141 13.03 -9.26 -0.74
C ASN A 141 11.59 -8.88 -1.11
N PHE A 142 11.39 -8.23 -2.28
CA PHE A 142 10.08 -7.75 -2.73
C PHE A 142 9.06 -8.88 -2.90
N GLU A 143 9.46 -10.03 -3.47
CA GLU A 143 8.55 -11.17 -3.71
C GLU A 143 7.84 -11.66 -2.45
N HIS A 144 8.45 -11.47 -1.27
CA HIS A 144 7.89 -11.95 -0.02
C HIS A 144 6.65 -11.17 0.42
N ILE A 145 6.46 -9.94 -0.09
CA ILE A 145 5.26 -9.14 0.22
C ILE A 145 4.01 -9.65 -0.51
N TYR A 146 4.15 -10.58 -1.46
CA TYR A 146 3.02 -11.21 -2.14
C TYR A 146 2.14 -12.01 -1.16
N SER A 147 2.73 -12.51 -0.07
CA SER A 147 1.98 -13.12 1.02
C SER A 147 0.99 -12.16 1.69
N LEU A 148 1.31 -10.86 1.72
CA LEU A 148 0.45 -9.81 2.26
C LEU A 148 -0.53 -9.27 1.21
N PHE A 149 -0.06 -9.18 -0.04
CA PHE A 149 -0.81 -8.62 -1.16
C PHE A 149 -0.79 -9.61 -2.34
N PRO A 150 -1.66 -10.64 -2.33
CA PRO A 150 -1.64 -11.71 -3.34
C PRO A 150 -1.79 -11.22 -4.77
N ILE A 151 -2.44 -10.08 -4.99
CA ILE A 151 -2.59 -9.46 -6.31
C ILE A 151 -1.23 -9.14 -6.96
N LEU A 152 -0.17 -8.92 -6.18
CA LEU A 152 1.17 -8.66 -6.71
C LEU A 152 1.81 -9.91 -7.35
N ALA A 153 1.30 -11.10 -7.05
CA ALA A 153 1.72 -12.35 -7.71
C ALA A 153 0.98 -12.61 -9.02
N ASN A 154 0.00 -11.77 -9.39
CA ASN A 154 -0.69 -11.89 -10.67
C ASN A 154 0.26 -11.56 -11.83
N PRO A 155 0.36 -12.38 -12.89
CA PRO A 155 1.31 -12.13 -13.99
C PRO A 155 1.17 -10.76 -14.65
N VAL A 156 -0.07 -10.26 -14.78
CA VAL A 156 -0.34 -8.92 -15.32
C VAL A 156 0.28 -7.86 -14.42
N VAL A 157 0.06 -7.94 -13.11
CA VAL A 157 0.59 -6.97 -12.13
C VAL A 157 2.10 -7.11 -11.97
N GLU A 158 2.62 -8.33 -11.96
CA GLU A 158 4.03 -8.65 -11.82
C GLU A 158 4.87 -8.05 -12.97
N SER A 159 4.29 -7.93 -14.18
CA SER A 159 4.97 -7.34 -15.35
C SER A 159 5.39 -5.88 -15.14
N PHE A 160 4.65 -5.14 -14.31
CA PHE A 160 4.96 -3.77 -13.88
C PHE A 160 5.91 -3.73 -12.68
N GLY A 161 6.15 -4.87 -12.04
CA GLY A 161 6.91 -4.96 -10.81
C GLY A 161 8.42 -4.81 -11.01
N PRO A 162 9.15 -4.47 -9.94
CA PRO A 162 10.60 -4.31 -9.98
C PRO A 162 11.36 -5.62 -10.23
N LEU A 163 10.72 -6.80 -10.16
CA LEU A 163 11.41 -8.08 -10.35
C LEU A 163 11.58 -8.46 -11.82
N LYS A 164 10.59 -8.18 -12.68
CA LYS A 164 10.68 -8.48 -14.12
C LYS A 164 11.58 -7.51 -14.89
N ASN A 165 11.91 -6.39 -14.27
CA ASN A 165 12.61 -5.27 -14.89
C ASN A 165 14.02 -5.07 -14.26
N GLU A 166 14.65 -6.13 -13.73
CA GLU A 166 15.92 -6.06 -12.98
C GLU A 166 17.06 -5.44 -13.80
N ASP A 167 17.17 -5.84 -15.07
CA ASP A 167 18.18 -5.35 -16.01
C ASP A 167 17.75 -4.08 -16.76
N THR A 168 16.58 -3.54 -16.46
CA THR A 168 16.00 -2.38 -17.14
C THR A 168 16.45 -1.09 -16.45
N SER A 169 17.02 -0.15 -17.22
CA SER A 169 17.31 1.19 -16.69
C SER A 169 16.01 1.93 -16.35
N GLU A 170 16.06 2.90 -15.44
CA GLU A 170 14.89 3.73 -15.10
C GLU A 170 14.25 4.33 -16.35
N LYS A 171 15.06 4.81 -17.30
CA LYS A 171 14.57 5.39 -18.55
C LYS A 171 13.79 4.35 -19.38
N GLU A 172 14.39 3.19 -19.63
CA GLU A 172 13.75 2.12 -20.42
C GLU A 172 12.48 1.63 -19.74
N TYR A 173 12.49 1.53 -18.41
CA TYR A 173 11.32 1.14 -17.63
C TYR A 173 10.18 2.15 -17.84
N LEU A 174 10.47 3.44 -17.73
CA LEU A 174 9.46 4.48 -17.94
C LEU A 174 8.97 4.54 -19.39
N GLU A 175 9.82 4.29 -20.38
CA GLU A 175 9.39 4.14 -21.79
C GLU A 175 8.44 2.94 -21.97
N MET A 176 8.70 1.82 -21.29
CA MET A 176 7.78 0.67 -21.26
C MET A 176 6.45 1.02 -20.59
N MET A 177 6.48 1.80 -19.50
CA MET A 177 5.29 2.25 -18.80
C MET A 177 4.46 3.19 -19.68
N GLU A 178 5.11 4.11 -20.41
CA GLU A 178 4.42 4.97 -21.38
C GLU A 178 3.72 4.16 -22.47
N PHE A 179 4.41 3.14 -23.00
CA PHE A 179 3.84 2.26 -24.01
C PHE A 179 2.64 1.45 -23.50
N ALA A 180 2.72 0.94 -22.26
CA ALA A 180 1.66 0.10 -21.68
C ALA A 180 0.48 0.91 -21.13
N LEU A 181 0.76 2.03 -20.46
CA LEU A 181 -0.20 2.78 -19.64
C LEU A 181 -0.61 4.13 -20.27
N GLY A 182 -0.02 4.52 -21.40
CA GLY A 182 -0.24 5.81 -22.04
C GLY A 182 0.72 6.90 -21.56
N GLU A 183 0.53 8.13 -22.06
CA GLU A 183 1.39 9.29 -21.79
C GLU A 183 1.47 9.64 -20.29
N GLU A 184 0.43 9.29 -19.53
CA GLU A 184 0.34 9.50 -18.08
C GLU A 184 1.16 8.49 -17.25
N GLY A 185 1.49 7.34 -17.83
CA GLY A 185 2.17 6.23 -17.15
C GLY A 185 3.46 6.63 -16.43
N PRO A 186 4.44 7.26 -17.11
CA PRO A 186 5.72 7.61 -16.50
C PRO A 186 5.60 8.52 -15.27
N GLU A 187 4.76 9.56 -15.37
CA GLU A 187 4.56 10.51 -14.26
C GLU A 187 3.76 9.86 -13.13
N GLY A 188 2.74 9.06 -13.44
CA GLY A 188 1.97 8.33 -12.43
C GLY A 188 2.85 7.36 -11.62
N ILE A 189 3.80 6.68 -12.27
CA ILE A 189 4.77 5.82 -11.61
C ILE A 189 5.74 6.62 -10.73
N ARG A 190 6.28 7.74 -11.22
CA ARG A 190 7.16 8.61 -10.40
C ARG A 190 6.45 9.19 -9.17
N ASN A 191 5.16 9.45 -9.30
CA ASN A 191 4.31 9.96 -8.22
C ASN A 191 3.69 8.83 -7.36
N SER A 192 4.03 7.57 -7.64
CA SER A 192 3.58 6.44 -6.84
C SER A 192 4.46 6.26 -5.60
N PHE A 193 3.95 6.67 -4.45
CA PHE A 193 4.65 6.49 -3.18
C PHE A 193 3.70 6.04 -2.06
N ILE A 194 4.29 5.33 -1.08
CA ILE A 194 3.63 4.90 0.14
C ILE A 194 3.96 5.92 1.22
N ASN A 195 2.94 6.55 1.78
CA ASN A 195 3.07 7.40 2.95
C ASN A 195 2.66 6.63 4.20
N LEU A 196 3.65 6.24 5.01
CA LEU A 196 3.46 5.53 6.27
C LEU A 196 3.76 6.45 7.46
N VAL A 197 2.75 6.73 8.26
CA VAL A 197 2.87 7.51 9.50
C VAL A 197 2.70 6.59 10.69
N ILE A 198 3.73 6.48 11.54
CA ILE A 198 3.68 5.68 12.76
C ILE A 198 3.60 6.62 13.97
N LYS A 199 2.46 6.58 14.66
CA LYS A 199 2.21 7.26 15.93
C LYS A 199 2.43 6.28 17.06
N ILE A 200 3.36 6.59 17.96
CA ILE A 200 3.62 5.74 19.13
C ILE A 200 3.08 6.38 20.40
N SER A 201 2.36 5.61 21.21
CA SER A 201 1.88 6.01 22.55
C SER A 201 2.99 5.85 23.61
N GLY A 202 4.22 6.22 23.25
CA GLY A 202 5.43 6.04 24.03
C GLY A 202 6.49 7.09 23.70
N ARG A 203 7.72 6.87 24.18
CA ARG A 203 8.85 7.76 23.86
C ARG A 203 9.62 7.18 22.68
N LEU A 204 9.73 7.93 21.59
CA LEU A 204 10.63 7.59 20.48
C LEU A 204 12.06 7.75 20.96
N LEU A 205 12.84 6.66 20.95
CA LEU A 205 14.25 6.70 21.36
C LEU A 205 15.17 7.00 20.18
N SER A 206 14.86 6.47 18.99
CA SER A 206 15.59 6.70 17.75
C SER A 206 14.70 6.45 16.54
N GLN A 207 15.05 7.08 15.41
CA GLN A 207 14.48 6.84 14.09
C GLN A 207 15.60 7.02 13.06
N SER A 208 15.67 6.14 12.08
CA SER A 208 16.62 6.21 10.96
C SER A 208 15.97 5.62 9.72
N GLY A 209 16.18 6.25 8.56
CA GLY A 209 15.68 5.85 7.25
C GLY A 209 16.38 6.64 6.16
#